data_AF-A0A970PP71-F1
#
_entry.id   AF-A0A970PP71-F1
#
_cell.length_a   1.000
_cell.length_b   1.000
_cell.length_c   1.000
_cell.angle_alpha   90.00
_cell.angle_beta   90.00
_cell.angle_gamma   90.00
#
_symmetry.space_group_name_H-M   'P 1'
#
loop_
_entity.id
_entity.type
_entity.pdbx_description
1 polymer ?
#
loop_
_entity_poly.entity_id
_entity_poly.type
_entity_poly.pdbx_seq_one_letter_code
_entity_poly.pdbx_strand_id
1 'polypeptide(L)'
;MLYCADCRELMDAPCPKRRHVTRVPEEGDPVLLFRGDAVQAGILDAMLKEAGLPFLREGRLGSGLTAWAGEMLESYSIYVPFALYDKANELAMVLKTPPQGPDAGTEAAEQENL
;
A
#
# COMPACT_ATOMS: atom_id res chain seq x y z
N MET A 1 16.88 7.19 3.95
CA MET A 1 15.50 7.27 3.43
C MET A 1 15.40 8.44 2.46
N LEU A 2 15.20 8.12 1.19
CA LEU A 2 15.09 9.03 0.06
C LEU A 2 13.68 8.96 -0.52
N TYR A 3 13.27 9.99 -1.23
CA TYR A 3 11.98 10.11 -1.88
C TYR A 3 12.15 10.45 -3.36
N CYS A 4 11.40 9.76 -4.22
CA CYS A 4 11.33 10.09 -5.65
C CYS A 4 9.98 10.71 -5.97
N ALA A 5 9.98 11.97 -6.41
CA ALA A 5 8.76 12.71 -6.74
C ALA A 5 7.99 12.10 -7.92
N ASP A 6 8.67 11.52 -8.90
CA ASP A 6 8.03 10.86 -10.05
C ASP A 6 7.36 9.54 -9.68
N CYS A 7 8.01 8.73 -8.85
CA CYS A 7 7.43 7.47 -8.37
C CYS A 7 6.46 7.68 -7.21
N ARG A 8 6.58 8.81 -6.48
CA ARG A 8 5.91 9.09 -5.22
C ARG A 8 6.22 8.02 -4.15
N GLU A 9 7.43 7.48 -4.13
CA GLU A 9 7.82 6.34 -3.28
C GLU A 9 9.03 6.68 -2.41
N LEU A 10 9.03 6.16 -1.17
CA LEU A 10 10.17 6.19 -0.26
C LEU A 10 11.08 4.99 -0.55
N MET A 11 12.39 5.24 -0.62
CA MET A 11 13.40 4.28 -1.00
C MET A 11 14.65 4.42 -0.12
N ASP A 12 15.38 3.33 0.09
CA ASP A 12 16.65 3.38 0.83
C ASP A 12 17.81 3.86 -0.07
N ALA A 13 17.76 3.50 -1.35
CA ALA A 13 18.73 3.87 -2.37
C ALA A 13 18.13 4.83 -3.43
N PRO A 14 18.96 5.48 -4.26
CA PRO A 14 18.49 6.27 -5.40
C PRO A 14 17.58 5.45 -6.33
N CYS A 15 16.62 6.11 -6.94
CA CYS A 15 15.66 5.45 -7.82
C CYS A 15 16.38 4.73 -8.98
N PRO A 16 16.08 3.45 -9.27
CA PRO A 16 16.75 2.70 -10.34
C PRO A 16 16.32 3.16 -11.75
N LYS A 17 15.26 3.97 -11.87
CA LYS A 17 14.77 4.47 -13.16
C LYS A 17 15.65 5.62 -13.65
N ARG A 18 16.12 5.52 -14.90
CA ARG A 18 16.90 6.59 -15.53
C ARG A 18 16.11 7.90 -15.53
N ARG A 19 16.78 9.01 -15.22
CA ARG A 19 16.24 10.39 -15.15
C ARG A 19 15.37 10.70 -13.92
N HIS A 20 15.08 9.72 -13.06
CA HIS A 20 14.41 10.00 -11.79
C HIS A 20 15.43 10.54 -10.80
N VAL A 21 15.07 11.60 -10.08
CA VAL A 21 15.91 12.19 -9.03
C VAL A 21 15.29 11.87 -7.69
N THR A 22 16.11 11.42 -6.76
CA THR A 22 15.73 11.22 -5.37
C THR A 22 16.22 12.38 -4.51
N ARG A 23 15.35 12.86 -3.62
CA ARG A 23 15.66 13.90 -2.63
C ARG A 23 15.21 13.46 -1.24
N VAL A 24 15.48 14.28 -0.24
CA VAL A 24 14.90 14.11 1.10
C VAL A 24 13.39 14.40 1.01
N PRO A 25 12.51 13.56 1.56
CA PRO A 25 11.08 13.83 1.59
C PRO A 25 10.76 15.09 2.42
N GLU A 26 9.77 15.85 1.96
CA GLU A 26 9.20 16.99 2.68
C GLU A 26 7.83 16.61 3.24
N GLU A 27 7.38 17.28 4.30
CA GLU A 27 6.17 16.92 5.06
C GLU A 27 4.90 16.81 4.21
N GLY A 28 4.78 17.66 3.18
CA GLY A 28 3.64 17.69 2.27
C GLY A 28 3.76 16.76 1.05
N ASP A 29 4.86 16.01 0.91
CA ASP A 29 5.06 15.16 -0.25
C ASP A 29 4.06 13.99 -0.26
N PRO A 30 3.38 13.72 -1.39
CA PRO A 30 2.49 12.58 -1.50
C PRO A 30 3.31 11.29 -1.62
N VAL A 31 3.30 10.47 -0.58
CA VAL A 31 3.98 9.19 -0.52
C VAL A 31 3.00 8.04 -0.74
N LEU A 32 3.36 7.11 -1.61
CA LEU A 32 2.63 5.89 -1.89
C LEU A 32 2.54 5.03 -0.62
N LEU A 33 1.32 4.86 -0.15
CA LEU A 33 0.99 4.05 1.01
C LEU A 33 0.67 2.61 0.60
N PHE A 34 -0.14 2.49 -0.45
CA PHE A 34 -0.71 1.22 -0.88
C PHE A 34 -0.99 1.23 -2.39
N ARG A 35 -0.81 0.06 -3.02
CA ARG A 35 -1.25 -0.22 -4.38
C ARG A 35 -1.87 -1.61 -4.42
N GLY A 36 -3.08 -1.72 -4.94
CA GLY A 36 -3.81 -3.00 -4.99
C GLY A 36 -5.12 -2.88 -5.77
N ASP A 37 -6.00 -3.86 -5.59
CA ASP A 37 -7.31 -3.88 -6.24
C ASP A 37 -8.33 -2.92 -5.57
N ALA A 38 -9.49 -2.79 -6.21
CA ALA A 38 -10.57 -1.91 -5.78
C ALA A 38 -11.10 -2.19 -4.36
N VAL A 39 -11.14 -3.46 -3.96
CA VAL A 39 -11.67 -3.89 -2.64
C VAL A 39 -10.68 -3.48 -1.55
N GLN A 40 -9.41 -3.85 -1.71
CA GLN A 40 -8.37 -3.50 -0.74
C GLN A 40 -8.22 -1.98 -0.62
N ALA A 41 -8.24 -1.26 -1.75
CA ALA A 41 -8.20 0.20 -1.75
C ALA A 41 -9.44 0.81 -1.07
N GLY A 42 -10.63 0.22 -1.26
CA GLY A 42 -11.86 0.65 -0.60
C GLY A 42 -11.82 0.50 0.91
N ILE A 43 -11.26 -0.61 1.42
CA ILE A 43 -11.10 -0.82 2.87
C ILE A 43 -10.12 0.20 3.44
N LEU A 44 -8.96 0.42 2.79
CA LEU A 44 -7.98 1.38 3.28
C LEU A 44 -8.52 2.81 3.26
N ASP A 45 -9.27 3.17 2.21
CA ASP A 45 -9.93 4.46 2.07
C ASP A 45 -10.87 4.74 3.26
N ALA A 46 -11.69 3.76 3.65
CA ALA A 46 -12.55 3.88 4.83
C ALA A 46 -11.75 4.07 6.12
N MET A 47 -10.71 3.25 6.35
CA MET A 47 -9.87 3.35 7.55
C MET A 47 -9.17 4.71 7.67
N LEU A 48 -8.66 5.25 6.56
CA LEU A 48 -8.01 6.56 6.54
C LEU A 48 -9.00 7.69 6.82
N LYS A 49 -10.23 7.58 6.30
CA LYS A 49 -11.33 8.54 6.60
C LYS A 49 -11.72 8.50 8.07
N GLU A 50 -11.90 7.31 8.65
CA GLU A 50 -12.24 7.14 10.07
C GLU A 50 -11.13 7.69 10.98
N ALA A 51 -9.87 7.53 10.60
CA ALA A 51 -8.73 8.09 11.31
C ALA A 51 -8.55 9.61 11.11
N GLY A 52 -9.35 10.24 10.24
CA GLY A 52 -9.26 11.67 9.91
C GLY A 52 -7.99 12.06 9.15
N LEU A 53 -7.40 11.13 8.39
CA LEU A 53 -6.16 11.37 7.67
C LEU A 53 -6.43 11.85 6.23
N PRO A 54 -5.78 12.93 5.76
CA PRO A 54 -5.84 13.33 4.37
C PRO A 54 -5.08 12.34 3.48
N PHE A 55 -5.73 11.88 2.41
CA PHE A 55 -5.13 10.99 1.43
C PHE A 55 -5.62 11.31 0.01
N LEU A 56 -4.85 10.88 -0.97
CA LEU A 56 -5.20 10.95 -2.40
C LEU A 56 -5.34 9.52 -2.92
N ARG A 57 -6.50 9.21 -3.52
CA ARG A 57 -6.75 7.94 -4.21
C ARG A 57 -6.71 8.17 -5.71
N GLU A 58 -5.86 7.42 -6.40
CA GLU A 58 -5.70 7.48 -7.85
C GLU A 58 -6.00 6.09 -8.44
N GLY A 59 -7.05 5.99 -9.24
CA GLY A 59 -7.37 4.79 -10.01
C GLY A 59 -6.58 4.80 -11.32
N ARG A 60 -5.76 3.78 -11.56
CA ARG A 60 -4.98 3.69 -12.81
C ARG A 60 -5.69 2.73 -13.76
N LEU A 61 -6.78 3.19 -14.37
CA LEU A 61 -7.33 2.58 -15.58
C LEU A 61 -7.17 3.50 -16.78
N GLY A 62 -6.57 2.97 -17.84
CA GLY A 62 -6.66 3.61 -19.14
C GLY A 62 -8.13 3.64 -19.55
N SER A 63 -8.65 4.83 -19.80
CA SER A 63 -10.06 5.13 -20.12
C SER A 63 -10.63 4.35 -21.33
N GLY A 64 -9.81 3.59 -22.05
CA GLY A 64 -10.23 2.70 -23.14
C GLY A 64 -10.29 1.20 -22.79
N LEU A 65 -9.75 0.75 -21.64
CA LEU A 65 -9.69 -0.67 -21.27
C LEU A 65 -10.73 -1.07 -20.21
N THR A 66 -11.26 -0.11 -19.43
CA THR A 66 -12.37 -0.33 -18.47
C THR A 66 -13.59 -0.95 -19.15
N ALA A 67 -13.87 -0.53 -20.39
CA ALA A 67 -15.02 -0.99 -21.15
C ALA A 67 -14.91 -2.44 -21.62
N TRP A 68 -13.71 -3.04 -21.66
CA TRP A 68 -13.49 -4.36 -22.26
C TRP A 68 -13.10 -5.44 -21.25
N ALA A 69 -12.39 -5.07 -20.17
CA ALA A 69 -11.86 -6.04 -19.20
C ALA A 69 -12.64 -6.10 -17.88
N GLY A 70 -13.62 -5.22 -17.68
CA GLY A 70 -14.42 -5.10 -16.46
C GLY A 70 -13.66 -4.44 -15.31
N GLU A 71 -14.41 -3.99 -14.30
CA GLU A 71 -13.93 -3.30 -13.08
C GLU A 71 -12.95 -4.14 -12.22
N MET A 72 -12.66 -5.39 -12.61
CA MET A 72 -11.80 -6.30 -11.84
C MET A 72 -10.29 -6.13 -12.11
N LEU A 73 -9.88 -5.39 -13.14
CA LEU A 73 -8.45 -5.13 -13.45
C LEU A 73 -7.98 -3.74 -13.00
N GLU A 74 -8.77 -3.08 -12.14
CA GLU A 74 -8.45 -1.76 -11.62
C GLU A 74 -7.43 -1.78 -10.49
N SER A 75 -6.20 -1.35 -10.82
CA SER A 75 -5.21 -1.04 -9.81
C SER A 75 -5.43 0.38 -9.27
N TYR A 76 -5.61 0.49 -7.97
CA TYR A 76 -5.70 1.75 -7.25
C TYR A 76 -4.41 2.01 -6.49
N SER A 77 -3.97 3.26 -6.46
CA SER A 77 -2.85 3.74 -5.65
C SER A 77 -3.36 4.77 -4.66
N ILE A 78 -3.00 4.61 -3.39
CA ILE A 78 -3.34 5.54 -2.30
C ILE A 78 -2.06 6.23 -1.83
N TYR A 79 -2.12 7.55 -1.73
CA TYR A 79 -1.02 8.42 -1.33
C TYR A 79 -1.39 9.23 -0.09
N VAL A 80 -0.43 9.47 0.78
CA VAL A 80 -0.58 10.27 2.00
C VAL A 80 0.59 11.24 2.14
N PRO A 81 0.42 12.41 2.78
CA PRO A 81 1.54 13.30 3.04
C PRO A 81 2.59 12.61 3.92
N PHE A 82 3.88 12.82 3.64
CA PHE A 82 4.99 12.17 4.35
C PHE A 82 4.90 12.35 5.87
N ALA A 83 4.46 13.51 6.35
CA ALA A 83 4.28 13.78 7.78
C ALA A 83 3.32 12.79 8.47
N LEU A 84 2.38 12.19 7.73
CA LEU A 84 1.39 11.24 8.22
C LEU A 84 1.65 9.81 7.73
N TYR A 85 2.73 9.60 6.99
CA TYR A 85 3.02 8.32 6.35
C TYR A 85 3.14 7.18 7.35
N ASP A 86 3.85 7.40 8.46
CA ASP A 86 4.08 6.37 9.48
C ASP A 86 2.76 5.87 10.08
N LYS A 87 1.94 6.81 10.57
CA LYS A 87 0.60 6.53 11.11
C LYS A 87 -0.33 5.86 10.09
N ALA A 88 -0.29 6.30 8.84
CA ALA A 88 -1.09 5.69 7.79
C ALA A 88 -0.59 4.29 7.43
N ASN A 89 0.72 4.05 7.49
CA ASN A 89 1.34 2.76 7.20
C ASN A 89 0.98 1.72 8.24
N GLU A 90 0.89 2.09 9.52
CA GLU A 90 0.36 1.23 10.58
C GLU A 90 -1.06 0.75 10.27
N LEU A 91 -1.95 1.65 9.84
CA LEU A 91 -3.32 1.27 9.41
C LEU A 91 -3.29 0.35 8.20
N ALA A 92 -2.41 0.62 7.23
CA ALA A 92 -2.27 -0.21 6.04
C ALA A 92 -1.70 -1.61 6.33
N MET A 93 -0.97 -1.82 7.44
CA MET A 93 -0.45 -3.16 7.80
C MET A 93 -1.56 -4.17 8.06
N VAL A 94 -2.74 -3.72 8.51
CA VAL A 94 -3.92 -4.58 8.69
C VAL A 94 -4.31 -5.27 7.38
N LEU A 95 -4.16 -4.57 6.25
CA LEU A 95 -4.44 -5.11 4.92
C LEU A 95 -3.28 -5.91 4.33
N LYS A 96 -2.05 -5.65 4.78
CA LYS A 96 -0.85 -6.38 4.34
C LYS A 96 -0.69 -7.73 5.06
N THR A 97 -1.44 -7.95 6.13
CA THR A 97 -1.39 -9.19 6.90
C THR A 97 -2.35 -10.21 6.28
N PRO A 98 -1.87 -11.37 5.79
CA PRO A 98 -2.77 -12.45 5.39
C PRO A 98 -3.61 -12.87 6.61
N PRO A 99 -4.87 -13.28 6.45
CA PRO A 99 -5.70 -13.72 7.57
C PRO A 99 -4.95 -14.83 8.33
N GLN A 100 -4.59 -14.55 9.58
CA GLN A 100 -4.14 -15.61 10.46
C GLN A 100 -5.38 -16.45 10.77
N GLY A 101 -5.51 -17.56 10.04
CA GLY A 101 -6.55 -18.53 10.29
C GLY A 101 -6.51 -19.00 11.75
N PRO A 102 -7.66 -19.29 12.36
CA PRO A 102 -7.73 -19.83 13.71
C PRO A 102 -7.32 -21.31 13.70
N ASP A 103 -6.03 -21.59 13.52
CA ASP A 103 -5.47 -22.94 13.68
C ASP A 103 -4.05 -22.90 14.29
N ALA A 104 -3.81 -21.92 15.15
CA ALA A 104 -2.76 -22.02 16.17
C ALA A 104 -3.31 -22.78 17.38
N GLY A 105 -3.76 -24.02 17.16
CA GLY A 105 -4.01 -25.01 18.20
C GLY A 105 -2.79 -25.90 18.33
N THR A 106 -2.09 -25.78 19.47
CA THR A 106 -1.70 -26.88 20.38
C THR A 106 -1.70 -28.28 19.72
N GLU A 107 -0.63 -29.07 19.64
CA GLU A 107 0.23 -29.58 20.72
C GLU A 107 1.53 -30.19 20.13
N ALA A 108 2.59 -30.11 20.93
CA ALA A 108 3.87 -30.78 20.70
C ALA A 108 3.83 -32.26 21.13
N ALA A 109 4.84 -33.02 20.66
CA ALA A 109 5.19 -34.42 20.94
C ALA A 109 4.30 -35.46 20.22
N GLU A 110 4.81 -36.45 19.49
CA GLU A 110 5.98 -37.29 19.75
C GLU A 110 6.47 -37.91 18.43
N GLN A 111 7.78 -37.87 18.19
CA GLN A 111 8.47 -38.81 17.30
C GLN A 111 8.50 -40.14 18.05
N GLU A 112 8.14 -41.29 17.48
CA GLU A 112 9.07 -42.32 16.99
C GLU A 112 8.18 -43.45 16.42
N ASN A 113 8.12 -43.66 15.09
CA ASN A 113 8.76 -44.75 14.35
C ASN A 113 8.86 -46.12 15.05
N LEU A 114 8.16 -47.09 14.44
CA LEU A 114 8.27 -48.56 14.51
C LEU A 114 7.41 -49.32 15.54
#